data_AF-A0A1B0GL24-F1
#
_entry.id   AF-A0A1B0GL24-F1
#
_cell.length_a   1.000
_cell.length_b   1.000
_cell.length_c   1.000
_cell.angle_alpha   90.00
_cell.angle_beta   90.00
_cell.angle_gamma   90.00
#
_symmetry.space_group_name_H-M   'P 1'
#
loop_
_entity.id
_entity.type
_entity.pdbx_description
1 polymer ?
#
loop_
_entity_poly.entity_id
_entity_poly.type
_entity_poly.pdbx_seq_one_letter_code
_entity_poly.pdbx_strand_id
1 'polypeptide(L)'
;MDGFHQNEGVIVLGATNRRDDLDQALLRPGRFDVEVVVPTPDFGGRKEILTLYLAKILHKDIDIDTLARGTTGFTGADLENMVNQAALRAAIDGAEVVTMKHLESARDKVLMGPEKKARVPDEEANKITAYHEGGHAIVAYFTKESHPIHKVTIMPRGPSLGHTSYIPEKERYHVTKAQLLAMMDTMMGGRAAEELVFGPENITSGAGSDLKQATSIATHMVKDWGMSERVGLRTIEGAKGLQPSESLGPNTVEQVDAEIKKILSDSYERAKAILKAHPKEHKALAEALLKYETLDSEDVKAIMGGSKISQESKTS
;
A
#
# COMPACT_ATOMS: atom_id res chain seq x y z
N MET A 1 -16.02 16.12 37.37
CA MET A 1 -15.25 14.87 37.46
C MET A 1 -14.55 14.81 38.79
N ASP A 2 -13.83 15.86 39.18
CA ASP A 2 -13.29 16.00 40.54
C ASP A 2 -13.70 17.37 41.10
N GLY A 3 -14.54 17.39 42.12
CA GLY A 3 -15.16 18.60 42.69
C GLY A 3 -15.73 18.35 44.09
N PHE A 4 -16.13 19.42 44.80
CA PHE A 4 -16.52 19.36 46.22
C PHE A 4 -17.72 18.46 46.54
N HIS A 5 -18.56 18.15 45.55
CA HIS A 5 -19.61 17.14 45.66
C HIS A 5 -19.18 15.89 44.89
N GLN A 6 -18.95 14.79 45.60
CA GLN A 6 -18.69 13.49 44.98
C GLN A 6 -20.00 12.92 44.43
N ASN A 7 -20.09 12.82 43.11
CA ASN A 7 -21.17 12.07 42.45
C ASN A 7 -20.76 10.59 42.41
N GLU A 8 -21.07 9.86 43.47
CA GLU A 8 -20.83 8.42 43.54
C GLU A 8 -21.68 7.65 42.51
N GLY A 9 -21.12 6.59 41.93
CA GLY A 9 -21.83 5.69 41.00
C GLY A 9 -21.87 6.11 39.53
N VAL A 10 -21.20 7.22 39.15
CA VAL A 10 -21.12 7.65 37.74
C VAL A 10 -19.77 7.22 37.14
N ILE A 11 -19.81 6.43 36.06
CA ILE A 11 -18.65 6.09 35.24
C ILE A 11 -18.66 6.96 33.99
N VAL A 12 -17.52 7.58 33.66
CA VAL A 12 -17.37 8.37 32.44
C VAL A 12 -16.37 7.70 31.50
N LEU A 13 -16.82 7.43 30.28
CA LEU A 13 -16.00 6.90 29.19
C LEU A 13 -15.82 7.98 28.12
N GLY A 14 -14.59 8.15 27.64
CA GLY A 14 -14.25 9.07 26.56
C GLY A 14 -13.42 8.36 25.49
N ALA A 15 -13.53 8.78 24.24
CA ALA A 15 -12.73 8.31 23.13
C ALA A 15 -12.11 9.49 22.38
N THR A 16 -10.84 9.39 22.01
CA THR A 16 -10.14 10.39 21.20
C THR A 16 -9.12 9.72 20.29
N ASN A 17 -8.91 10.29 19.09
CA ASN A 17 -7.82 9.92 18.20
C ASN A 17 -6.57 10.79 18.41
N ARG A 18 -6.67 11.84 19.25
CA ARG A 18 -5.61 12.83 19.50
C ARG A 18 -5.41 13.00 20.99
N ARG A 19 -4.78 12.00 21.61
CA ARG A 19 -4.43 12.04 23.03
C ARG A 19 -3.57 13.26 23.37
N ASP A 20 -2.57 13.53 22.54
CA ASP A 20 -1.57 14.57 22.80
C ASP A 20 -2.15 15.99 22.75
N ASP A 21 -3.32 16.17 22.12
CA ASP A 21 -4.05 17.44 22.10
C ASP A 21 -4.87 17.66 23.37
N LEU A 22 -5.09 16.62 24.19
CA LEU A 22 -5.89 16.75 25.41
C LEU A 22 -5.14 17.56 26.47
N ASP A 23 -5.89 18.39 27.18
CA ASP A 23 -5.37 19.08 28.35
C ASP A 23 -4.89 18.05 29.39
N GLN A 24 -3.64 18.19 29.82
CA GLN A 24 -3.03 17.36 30.85
C GLN A 24 -3.83 17.36 32.15
N ALA A 25 -4.62 18.40 32.42
CA ALA A 25 -5.54 18.44 33.55
C ALA A 25 -6.63 17.36 33.47
N LEU A 26 -7.08 16.95 32.28
CA LEU A 26 -8.09 15.88 32.11
C LEU A 26 -7.53 14.49 32.38
N LEU A 27 -6.23 14.29 32.11
CA LEU A 27 -5.52 13.03 32.26
C LEU A 27 -4.96 12.81 33.67
N ARG A 28 -5.30 13.69 34.64
CA ARG A 28 -4.87 13.54 36.03
C ARG A 28 -5.67 12.46 36.75
N PRO A 29 -5.05 11.77 37.73
CA PRO A 29 -5.76 10.83 38.60
C PRO A 29 -7.04 11.45 39.20
N GLY A 30 -8.13 10.69 39.25
CA GLY A 30 -9.46 11.14 39.68
C GLY A 30 -10.34 11.75 38.58
N ARG A 31 -9.87 11.76 37.32
CA ARG A 31 -10.63 12.20 36.14
C ARG A 31 -10.67 11.09 35.09
N PHE A 32 -9.87 11.19 34.03
CA PHE A 32 -9.58 10.05 33.16
C PHE A 32 -8.27 9.40 33.62
N ASP A 33 -8.40 8.51 34.59
CA ASP A 33 -7.30 7.81 35.27
C ASP A 33 -6.92 6.50 34.58
N VAL A 34 -7.88 5.82 33.95
CA VAL A 34 -7.64 4.60 33.16
C VAL A 34 -7.59 4.95 31.67
N GLU A 35 -6.44 4.63 31.06
CA GLU A 35 -6.25 4.74 29.62
C GLU A 35 -6.25 3.34 28.99
N VAL A 36 -7.10 3.15 27.98
CA VAL A 36 -7.13 1.94 27.17
C VAL A 36 -6.87 2.34 25.72
N VAL A 37 -5.71 1.94 25.20
CA VAL A 37 -5.37 2.14 23.80
C VAL A 37 -5.96 0.98 22.99
N VAL A 38 -6.81 1.31 22.02
CA VAL A 38 -7.37 0.34 21.07
C VAL A 38 -6.66 0.54 19.72
N PRO A 39 -5.61 -0.24 19.41
CA PRO A 39 -4.92 -0.13 18.14
C PRO A 39 -5.78 -0.65 16.98
N THR A 40 -5.32 -0.42 15.75
CA THR A 40 -5.84 -1.17 14.60
C THR A 40 -5.61 -2.67 14.81
N PRO A 41 -6.54 -3.53 14.34
CA PRO A 41 -6.44 -4.97 14.54
C PRO A 41 -5.20 -5.54 13.85
N ASP A 42 -4.51 -6.46 14.53
CA ASP A 42 -3.46 -7.30 13.96
C ASP A 42 -4.05 -8.41 13.07
N PHE A 43 -3.21 -9.25 12.48
CA PHE A 43 -3.66 -10.36 11.62
C PHE A 43 -4.71 -11.25 12.30
N GLY A 44 -4.52 -11.60 13.57
CA GLY A 44 -5.47 -12.41 14.34
C GLY A 44 -6.81 -11.69 14.53
N GLY A 45 -6.78 -10.44 15.00
CA GLY A 45 -7.94 -9.60 15.17
C GLY A 45 -8.70 -9.36 13.86
N ARG A 46 -8.00 -9.16 12.74
CA ARG A 46 -8.63 -9.04 11.42
C ARG A 46 -9.35 -10.33 11.02
N LYS A 47 -8.78 -11.51 11.28
CA LYS A 47 -9.45 -12.80 11.03
C LYS A 47 -10.72 -12.94 11.85
N GLU A 48 -10.69 -12.59 13.14
CA GLU A 48 -11.85 -12.66 14.03
C GLU A 48 -12.96 -11.71 13.57
N ILE A 49 -12.60 -10.48 13.23
CA ILE A 49 -13.53 -9.46 12.72
C ILE A 49 -14.14 -9.92 11.38
N LEU A 50 -13.32 -10.39 10.45
CA LEU A 50 -13.80 -10.92 9.16
C LEU A 50 -14.75 -12.10 9.38
N THR A 51 -14.41 -13.03 10.27
CA THR A 51 -15.26 -14.18 10.60
C THR A 51 -16.60 -13.73 11.16
N LEU A 52 -16.60 -12.74 12.07
CA LEU A 52 -17.82 -12.18 12.66
C LEU A 52 -18.73 -11.56 11.60
N TYR A 53 -18.21 -10.80 10.64
CA TYR A 53 -19.01 -10.16 9.61
C TYR A 53 -19.41 -11.11 8.48
N LEU A 54 -18.56 -12.06 8.11
CA LEU A 54 -18.90 -13.11 7.14
C LEU A 54 -20.03 -14.01 7.65
N ALA A 55 -20.11 -14.27 8.97
CA ALA A 55 -21.21 -15.03 9.56
C ALA A 55 -22.59 -14.37 9.39
N LYS A 56 -22.65 -13.07 9.06
CA LYS A 56 -23.89 -12.33 8.83
C LYS A 56 -24.41 -12.45 7.39
N ILE A 57 -23.66 -13.07 6.49
CA ILE A 57 -23.98 -13.18 5.07
C ILE A 57 -23.77 -14.61 4.54
N LEU A 58 -24.52 -14.97 3.49
CA LEU A 58 -24.29 -16.22 2.77
C LEU A 58 -23.01 -16.08 1.94
N HIS A 59 -22.03 -16.94 2.20
CA HIS A 59 -20.75 -16.95 1.50
C HIS A 59 -20.29 -18.39 1.26
N LYS A 60 -19.40 -18.57 0.28
CA LYS A 60 -18.86 -19.88 -0.08
C LYS A 60 -17.38 -19.74 -0.45
N ASP A 61 -16.57 -20.72 -0.03
CA ASP A 61 -15.17 -20.90 -0.43
C ASP A 61 -14.31 -19.63 -0.19
N ILE A 62 -14.29 -19.11 1.04
CA ILE A 62 -13.54 -17.91 1.41
C ILE A 62 -12.23 -18.27 2.13
N ASP A 63 -11.10 -17.84 1.57
CA ASP A 63 -9.80 -17.87 2.24
C ASP A 63 -9.63 -16.62 3.11
N ILE A 64 -10.01 -16.75 4.39
CA ILE A 64 -9.93 -15.67 5.38
C ILE A 64 -8.47 -15.26 5.64
N ASP A 65 -7.51 -16.18 5.55
CA ASP A 65 -6.10 -15.88 5.80
C ASP A 65 -5.55 -14.94 4.73
N THR A 66 -5.90 -15.18 3.47
CA THR A 66 -5.50 -14.31 2.37
C THR A 66 -6.17 -12.94 2.45
N LEU A 67 -7.44 -12.86 2.87
CA LEU A 67 -8.12 -11.58 3.12
C LEU A 67 -7.45 -10.80 4.27
N ALA A 68 -7.17 -11.45 5.40
CA ALA A 68 -6.55 -10.81 6.55
C ALA A 68 -5.12 -10.30 6.26
N ARG A 69 -4.36 -11.00 5.41
CA ARG A 69 -3.05 -10.50 4.90
C ARG A 69 -3.22 -9.31 3.97
N GLY A 70 -4.19 -9.37 3.05
CA GLY A 70 -4.48 -8.32 2.07
C GLY A 70 -5.16 -7.06 2.63
N THR A 71 -5.55 -7.07 3.90
CA THR A 71 -6.24 -5.96 4.60
C THR A 71 -5.38 -5.37 5.73
N THR A 72 -4.06 -5.48 5.61
CA THR A 72 -3.14 -4.89 6.58
C THR A 72 -3.39 -3.38 6.72
N GLY A 73 -3.54 -2.91 7.96
CA GLY A 73 -3.85 -1.50 8.27
C GLY A 73 -5.34 -1.15 8.27
N PHE A 74 -6.23 -2.07 7.90
CA PHE A 74 -7.68 -1.84 7.99
C PHE A 74 -8.13 -1.72 9.45
N THR A 75 -9.05 -0.80 9.71
CA THR A 75 -9.80 -0.76 10.97
C THR A 75 -10.92 -1.80 10.98
N GLY A 76 -11.52 -2.07 12.15
CA GLY A 76 -12.71 -2.92 12.21
C GLY A 76 -13.87 -2.42 11.35
N ALA A 77 -14.03 -1.10 11.25
CA ALA A 77 -15.04 -0.47 10.39
C ALA A 77 -14.74 -0.65 8.89
N ASP A 78 -13.47 -0.61 8.49
CA ASP A 78 -13.08 -0.85 7.10
C ASP A 78 -13.37 -2.30 6.69
N LEU A 79 -13.10 -3.27 7.58
CA LEU A 79 -13.41 -4.69 7.35
C LEU A 79 -14.92 -4.93 7.25
N GLU A 80 -15.71 -4.33 8.14
CA GLU A 80 -17.18 -4.38 8.06
C GLU A 80 -17.67 -3.82 6.73
N ASN A 81 -17.21 -2.62 6.37
CA ASN A 81 -17.59 -1.98 5.12
C ASN A 81 -17.18 -2.84 3.93
N MET A 82 -15.99 -3.42 3.93
CA MET A 82 -15.53 -4.34 2.86
C MET A 82 -16.50 -5.52 2.69
N VAL A 83 -16.90 -6.20 3.77
CA VAL A 83 -17.85 -7.32 3.69
C VAL A 83 -19.21 -6.86 3.18
N ASN A 84 -19.70 -5.71 3.64
CA ASN A 84 -20.97 -5.13 3.16
C ASN A 84 -20.91 -4.76 1.67
N GLN A 85 -19.81 -4.19 1.19
CA GLN A 85 -19.61 -3.88 -0.23
C GLN A 85 -19.55 -5.15 -1.07
N ALA A 86 -18.97 -6.24 -0.55
CA ALA A 86 -18.93 -7.52 -1.24
C ALA A 86 -20.33 -8.14 -1.38
N ALA A 87 -21.15 -8.06 -0.33
CA ALA A 87 -22.55 -8.51 -0.37
C ALA A 87 -23.39 -7.70 -1.35
N LEU A 88 -23.23 -6.38 -1.37
CA LEU A 88 -23.89 -5.51 -2.35
C LEU A 88 -23.46 -5.85 -3.78
N ARG A 89 -22.17 -6.13 -3.99
CA ARG A 89 -21.65 -6.52 -5.31
C ARG A 89 -22.24 -7.86 -5.77
N ALA A 90 -22.28 -8.86 -4.89
CA ALA A 90 -22.89 -10.15 -5.19
C ALA A 90 -24.36 -10.01 -5.59
N ALA A 91 -25.12 -9.15 -4.89
CA ALA A 91 -26.51 -8.87 -5.23
C ALA A 91 -26.67 -8.18 -6.60
N ILE A 92 -25.78 -7.24 -6.94
CA ILE A 92 -25.76 -6.59 -8.26
C ILE A 92 -25.45 -7.60 -9.37
N ASP A 93 -24.52 -8.53 -9.11
CA ASP A 93 -24.13 -9.58 -10.05
C ASP A 93 -25.15 -10.73 -10.11
N GLY A 94 -26.24 -10.68 -9.32
CA GLY A 94 -27.27 -11.71 -9.26
C GLY A 94 -26.79 -13.02 -8.63
N ALA A 95 -25.69 -13.00 -7.88
CA ALA A 95 -25.13 -14.17 -7.22
C ALA A 95 -25.88 -14.50 -5.93
N GLU A 96 -26.16 -15.78 -5.69
CA GLU A 96 -26.84 -16.26 -4.48
C GLU A 96 -25.96 -16.18 -3.23
N VAL A 97 -24.63 -16.25 -3.40
CA VAL A 97 -23.65 -16.25 -2.31
C VAL A 97 -22.48 -15.33 -2.62
N VAL A 98 -21.88 -14.79 -1.55
CA VAL A 98 -20.62 -14.02 -1.64
C VAL A 98 -19.44 -14.98 -1.83
N THR A 99 -18.58 -14.67 -2.79
CA THR A 99 -17.39 -15.46 -3.13
C THR A 99 -16.13 -14.61 -2.91
N MET A 100 -14.96 -15.25 -3.00
CA MET A 100 -13.67 -14.56 -2.86
C MET A 100 -13.54 -13.39 -3.83
N LYS A 101 -14.02 -13.54 -5.08
CA LYS A 101 -14.01 -12.48 -6.11
C LYS A 101 -14.75 -11.21 -5.66
N HIS A 102 -15.90 -11.38 -4.99
CA HIS A 102 -16.67 -10.24 -4.47
C HIS A 102 -15.92 -9.53 -3.33
N LEU A 103 -15.29 -10.28 -2.44
CA LEU A 103 -14.51 -9.74 -1.32
C LEU A 103 -13.23 -9.05 -1.79
N GLU A 104 -12.51 -9.61 -2.77
CA GLU A 104 -11.35 -8.97 -3.39
C GLU A 104 -11.73 -7.68 -4.11
N SER A 105 -12.83 -7.68 -4.87
CA SER A 105 -13.34 -6.47 -5.50
C SER A 105 -13.71 -5.39 -4.48
N ALA A 106 -14.32 -5.79 -3.35
CA ALA A 106 -14.67 -4.88 -2.28
C ALA A 106 -13.43 -4.33 -1.55
N ARG A 107 -12.44 -5.17 -1.28
CA ARG A 107 -11.15 -4.77 -0.70
C ARG A 107 -10.49 -3.69 -1.55
N ASP A 108 -10.40 -3.93 -2.86
CA ASP A 108 -9.78 -2.98 -3.77
C ASP A 108 -10.57 -1.67 -3.87
N LYS A 109 -11.90 -1.74 -3.75
CA LYS A 109 -12.76 -0.56 -3.69
C LYS A 109 -12.50 0.25 -2.41
N VAL A 110 -12.27 -0.40 -1.28
CA VAL A 110 -11.92 0.28 -0.02
C VAL A 110 -10.52 0.89 -0.09
N LEU A 111 -9.55 0.17 -0.66
CA LEU A 111 -8.16 0.63 -0.79
C LEU A 111 -7.97 1.77 -1.81
N MET A 112 -8.57 1.64 -2.99
CA MET A 112 -8.25 2.48 -4.16
C MET A 112 -9.43 3.33 -4.62
N GLY A 113 -10.61 3.14 -4.03
CA GLY A 113 -11.85 3.73 -4.50
C GLY A 113 -12.51 2.93 -5.64
N PRO A 114 -13.64 3.45 -6.16
CA PRO A 114 -14.43 2.74 -7.15
C PRO A 114 -13.70 2.62 -8.49
N GLU A 115 -13.85 1.45 -9.11
CA GLU A 115 -13.39 1.16 -10.46
C GLU A 115 -14.24 1.90 -11.50
N LYS A 116 -13.59 2.50 -12.50
CA LYS A 116 -14.28 3.03 -13.67
C LYS A 116 -14.53 1.89 -14.67
N LYS A 117 -15.75 1.86 -15.23
CA LYS A 117 -16.19 0.81 -16.17
C LYS A 117 -15.50 0.84 -17.54
N ALA A 118 -14.78 1.90 -17.87
CA ALA A 118 -14.15 2.08 -19.16
C ALA A 118 -12.71 2.56 -18.99
N ARG A 119 -11.85 2.10 -19.90
CA ARG A 119 -10.49 2.61 -20.04
C ARG A 119 -10.49 4.09 -20.39
N VAL A 120 -9.33 4.71 -20.26
CA VAL A 120 -9.10 6.03 -20.85
C VAL A 120 -9.29 5.89 -22.37
N PRO A 121 -10.02 6.80 -23.04
CA PRO A 121 -10.21 6.76 -24.51
C PRO A 121 -8.94 6.93 -25.35
N ASP A 122 -7.77 6.92 -24.72
CA ASP A 122 -6.47 7.18 -25.30
C ASP A 122 -5.62 5.89 -25.25
N GLU A 123 -5.36 5.31 -26.42
CA GLU A 123 -4.56 4.09 -26.56
C GLU A 123 -3.10 4.30 -26.12
N GLU A 124 -2.54 5.50 -26.34
CA GLU A 124 -1.19 5.83 -25.94
C GLU A 124 -1.09 5.89 -24.41
N ALA A 125 -2.04 6.56 -23.75
CA ALA A 125 -2.11 6.59 -22.29
C ALA A 125 -2.26 5.19 -21.68
N ASN A 126 -3.10 4.33 -22.27
CA ASN A 126 -3.25 2.95 -21.82
C ASN A 126 -1.95 2.14 -22.02
N LYS A 127 -1.24 2.37 -23.12
CA LYS A 127 0.06 1.75 -23.39
C LYS A 127 1.09 2.19 -22.36
N ILE A 128 1.22 3.48 -22.10
CA ILE A 128 2.13 4.02 -21.07
C ILE A 128 1.82 3.36 -19.72
N THR A 129 0.54 3.34 -19.32
CA THR A 129 0.10 2.73 -18.06
C THR A 129 0.46 1.23 -18.00
N ALA A 130 0.28 0.47 -19.08
CA ALA A 130 0.63 -0.95 -19.10
C ALA A 130 2.14 -1.19 -18.93
N TYR A 131 2.99 -0.38 -19.55
CA TYR A 131 4.43 -0.46 -19.37
C TYR A 131 4.86 0.02 -17.97
N HIS A 132 4.18 1.01 -17.41
CA HIS A 132 4.41 1.51 -16.06
C HIS A 132 4.11 0.44 -15.00
N GLU A 133 2.90 -0.12 -15.01
CA GLU A 133 2.49 -1.20 -14.09
C GLU A 133 3.32 -2.47 -14.32
N GLY A 134 3.63 -2.78 -15.58
CA GLY A 134 4.56 -3.85 -15.92
C GLY A 134 5.96 -3.62 -15.31
N GLY A 135 6.39 -2.37 -15.20
CA GLY A 135 7.65 -1.98 -14.56
C GLY A 135 7.67 -2.30 -13.07
N HIS A 136 6.62 -1.90 -12.35
CA HIS A 136 6.46 -2.26 -10.93
C HIS A 136 6.47 -3.78 -10.72
N ALA A 137 5.69 -4.51 -11.51
CA ALA A 137 5.57 -5.95 -11.41
C ALA A 137 6.90 -6.68 -11.70
N ILE A 138 7.62 -6.32 -12.77
CA ILE A 138 8.92 -6.95 -13.08
C ILE A 138 9.93 -6.70 -11.96
N VAL A 139 10.04 -5.45 -11.49
CA VAL A 139 11.00 -5.13 -10.44
C VAL A 139 10.65 -5.83 -9.14
N ALA A 140 9.37 -5.88 -8.76
CA ALA A 140 8.93 -6.64 -7.58
C ALA A 140 9.22 -8.13 -7.70
N TYR A 141 8.98 -8.75 -8.86
CA TYR A 141 9.18 -10.18 -9.08
C TYR A 141 10.64 -10.61 -8.94
N PHE A 142 11.57 -9.83 -9.47
CA PHE A 142 13.01 -10.16 -9.43
C PHE A 142 13.74 -9.63 -8.18
N THR A 143 13.07 -8.85 -7.34
CA THR A 143 13.66 -8.34 -6.10
C THR A 143 13.30 -9.25 -4.93
N LYS A 144 14.29 -10.01 -4.43
CA LYS A 144 14.13 -11.04 -3.38
C LYS A 144 13.34 -10.61 -2.14
N GLU A 145 13.57 -9.39 -1.66
CA GLU A 145 12.95 -8.90 -0.42
C GLU A 145 11.61 -8.18 -0.63
N SER A 146 11.18 -8.05 -1.90
CA SER A 146 9.91 -7.40 -2.25
C SER A 146 8.71 -8.26 -1.85
N HIS A 147 7.56 -7.62 -1.70
CA HIS A 147 6.33 -8.34 -1.42
C HIS A 147 5.83 -9.08 -2.66
N PRO A 148 5.27 -10.29 -2.52
CA PRO A 148 4.68 -11.00 -3.64
C PRO A 148 3.57 -10.18 -4.30
N ILE A 149 3.60 -10.16 -5.63
CA ILE A 149 2.56 -9.56 -6.46
C ILE A 149 1.28 -10.38 -6.26
N HIS A 150 0.19 -9.67 -6.01
CA HIS A 150 -1.14 -10.27 -5.93
C HIS A 150 -1.92 -10.02 -7.21
N LYS A 151 -1.93 -8.78 -7.70
CA LYS A 151 -2.69 -8.39 -8.89
C LYS A 151 -2.14 -7.12 -9.52
N VAL A 152 -2.10 -7.09 -10.85
CA VAL A 152 -1.70 -5.95 -11.69
C VAL A 152 -2.88 -5.55 -12.56
N THR A 153 -3.24 -4.27 -12.60
CA THR A 153 -4.37 -3.79 -13.43
C THR A 153 -4.07 -2.44 -14.07
N ILE A 154 -4.58 -2.23 -15.28
CA ILE A 154 -4.59 -0.93 -15.97
C ILE A 154 -5.98 -0.29 -15.97
N MET A 155 -6.88 -0.80 -15.12
CA MET A 155 -8.22 -0.22 -14.96
C MET A 155 -8.16 0.97 -14.01
N PRO A 156 -8.64 2.16 -14.44
CA PRO A 156 -8.51 3.36 -13.63
C PRO A 156 -9.37 3.30 -12.38
N ARG A 157 -8.78 3.67 -11.24
CA ARG A 157 -9.42 3.74 -9.91
C ARG A 157 -9.08 5.06 -9.24
N GLY A 158 -10.12 5.83 -8.90
CA GLY A 158 -9.94 7.16 -8.34
C GLY A 158 -9.02 8.05 -9.21
N PRO A 159 -7.91 8.59 -8.66
CA PRO A 159 -6.92 9.36 -9.41
C PRO A 159 -5.87 8.50 -10.15
N SER A 160 -5.82 7.19 -9.90
CA SER A 160 -4.84 6.29 -10.52
C SER A 160 -5.34 5.72 -11.85
N LEU A 161 -4.44 5.57 -12.82
CA LEU A 161 -4.73 4.97 -14.14
C LEU A 161 -4.50 3.46 -14.18
N GLY A 162 -3.62 2.96 -13.31
CA GLY A 162 -3.35 1.54 -13.10
C GLY A 162 -2.99 1.31 -11.63
N HIS A 163 -2.81 0.04 -11.27
CA HIS A 163 -2.27 -0.31 -9.97
C HIS A 163 -1.66 -1.72 -9.92
N THR A 164 -0.51 -1.82 -9.27
CA THR A 164 0.13 -3.09 -8.90
C THR A 164 -0.01 -3.32 -7.39
N SER A 165 -0.78 -4.33 -7.02
CA SER A 165 -1.06 -4.70 -5.64
C SER A 165 -0.17 -5.85 -5.16
N TYR A 166 0.18 -5.79 -3.88
CA TYR A 166 1.04 -6.76 -3.20
C TYR A 166 0.34 -7.30 -1.96
N ILE A 167 0.53 -8.58 -1.66
CA ILE A 167 0.11 -9.17 -0.39
C ILE A 167 1.33 -9.76 0.31
N PRO A 168 1.69 -9.26 1.51
CA PRO A 168 2.76 -9.86 2.29
C PRO A 168 2.44 -11.32 2.66
N GLU A 169 3.42 -12.22 2.58
CA GLU A 169 3.24 -13.62 3.02
C GLU A 169 2.97 -13.74 4.52
N LYS A 170 3.56 -12.82 5.30
CA LYS A 170 3.39 -12.71 6.75
C LYS A 170 3.32 -11.25 7.16
N GLU A 171 2.54 -10.97 8.18
CA GLU A 171 2.56 -9.65 8.82
C GLU A 171 3.91 -9.47 9.53
N ARG A 172 4.55 -8.32 9.28
CA ARG A 172 5.88 -8.00 9.79
C ARG A 172 5.76 -6.86 10.80
N TYR A 173 6.27 -7.07 12.01
CA TYR A 173 6.38 -6.01 13.04
C TYR A 173 7.65 -5.17 12.87
N HIS A 174 8.67 -5.71 12.19
CA HIS A 174 9.93 -5.04 11.91
C HIS A 174 10.23 -5.13 10.42
N VAL A 175 10.68 -4.01 9.84
CA VAL A 175 11.07 -3.91 8.43
C VAL A 175 12.57 -3.67 8.35
N THR A 176 13.27 -4.49 7.57
CA THR A 176 14.73 -4.38 7.44
C THR A 176 15.11 -3.33 6.39
N LYS A 177 16.36 -2.83 6.45
CA LYS A 177 16.92 -1.94 5.42
C LYS A 177 16.78 -2.53 4.01
N ALA A 178 17.05 -3.83 3.85
CA ALA A 178 16.94 -4.50 2.54
C ALA A 178 15.50 -4.50 2.00
N GLN A 179 14.51 -4.65 2.87
CA GLN A 179 13.09 -4.61 2.49
C GLN A 179 12.64 -3.19 2.11
N LEU A 180 13.11 -2.17 2.84
CA LEU A 180 12.84 -0.77 2.49
C LEU A 180 13.45 -0.41 1.13
N LEU A 181 14.68 -0.85 0.87
CA LEU A 181 15.31 -0.71 -0.43
C LEU A 181 14.52 -1.42 -1.53
N ALA A 182 14.04 -2.64 -1.29
CA ALA A 182 13.20 -3.37 -2.24
C ALA A 182 11.88 -2.66 -2.54
N MET A 183 11.22 -2.08 -1.53
CA MET A 183 10.02 -1.27 -1.72
C MET A 183 10.30 -0.05 -2.61
N MET A 184 11.40 0.66 -2.36
CA MET A 184 11.79 1.80 -3.18
C MET A 184 12.16 1.38 -4.60
N ASP A 185 12.87 0.26 -4.79
CA ASP A 185 13.20 -0.28 -6.12
C ASP A 185 11.91 -0.54 -6.92
N THR A 186 10.93 -1.19 -6.29
CA THR A 186 9.61 -1.41 -6.90
C THR A 186 8.91 -0.09 -7.23
N MET A 187 8.88 0.90 -6.34
CA MET A 187 8.29 2.23 -6.60
C MET A 187 8.97 2.96 -7.77
N MET A 188 10.28 2.76 -7.97
CA MET A 188 11.02 3.33 -9.09
C MET A 188 10.77 2.60 -10.42
N GLY A 189 10.20 1.39 -10.38
CA GLY A 189 9.99 0.53 -11.53
C GLY A 189 9.12 1.13 -12.63
N GLY A 190 8.03 1.82 -12.28
CA GLY A 190 7.13 2.45 -13.25
C GLY A 190 7.82 3.55 -14.06
N ARG A 191 8.43 4.52 -13.37
CA ARG A 191 9.26 5.59 -13.97
C ARG A 191 10.38 5.02 -14.85
N ALA A 192 11.11 4.04 -14.34
CA ALA A 192 12.23 3.42 -15.03
C ALA A 192 11.77 2.70 -16.31
N ALA A 193 10.63 2.02 -16.28
CA ALA A 193 10.04 1.36 -17.43
C ALA A 193 9.64 2.37 -18.51
N GLU A 194 9.02 3.49 -18.13
CA GLU A 194 8.68 4.55 -19.07
C GLU A 194 9.91 5.12 -19.78
N GLU A 195 10.96 5.46 -19.02
CA GLU A 195 12.21 6.01 -19.59
C GLU A 195 12.85 5.04 -20.58
N LEU A 196 12.90 3.74 -20.25
CA LEU A 196 13.55 2.73 -21.09
C LEU A 196 12.78 2.44 -22.39
N VAL A 197 11.45 2.53 -22.36
CA VAL A 197 10.60 2.16 -23.51
C VAL A 197 10.24 3.37 -24.38
N PHE A 198 9.90 4.51 -23.76
CA PHE A 198 9.46 5.71 -24.46
C PHE A 198 10.54 6.78 -24.58
N GLY A 199 11.65 6.64 -23.85
CA GLY A 199 12.76 7.59 -23.84
C GLY A 199 12.62 8.69 -22.78
N PRO A 200 13.70 9.43 -22.50
CA PRO A 200 13.77 10.38 -21.38
C PRO A 200 12.87 11.61 -21.54
N GLU A 201 12.55 11.99 -22.78
CA GLU A 201 11.69 13.15 -23.08
C GLU A 201 10.20 12.83 -22.92
N ASN A 202 9.82 11.55 -22.92
CA ASN A 202 8.43 11.09 -22.86
C ASN A 202 8.04 10.55 -21.50
N ILE A 203 8.80 10.87 -20.45
CA ILE A 203 8.47 10.41 -19.12
C ILE A 203 7.30 11.22 -18.56
N THR A 204 6.30 10.53 -18.01
CA THR A 204 5.05 11.16 -17.59
C THR A 204 5.10 11.70 -16.17
N SER A 205 4.07 12.46 -15.82
CA SER A 205 3.79 12.91 -14.45
C SER A 205 3.15 11.81 -13.57
N GLY A 206 2.82 10.64 -14.13
CA GLY A 206 2.10 9.56 -13.44
C GLY A 206 2.87 8.98 -12.25
N ALA A 207 4.20 8.94 -12.32
CA ALA A 207 5.06 8.42 -11.26
C ALA A 207 5.14 9.30 -9.99
N GLY A 208 4.39 10.41 -9.92
CA GLY A 208 4.48 11.36 -8.81
C GLY A 208 4.11 10.76 -7.45
N SER A 209 3.13 9.85 -7.42
CA SER A 209 2.73 9.15 -6.18
C SER A 209 3.83 8.22 -5.68
N ASP A 210 4.47 7.47 -6.58
CA ASP A 210 5.53 6.52 -6.23
C ASP A 210 6.78 7.24 -5.75
N LEU A 211 7.15 8.33 -6.43
CA LEU A 211 8.26 9.19 -6.01
C LEU A 211 8.01 9.81 -4.63
N LYS A 212 6.78 10.24 -4.33
CA LYS A 212 6.42 10.77 -3.02
C LYS A 212 6.59 9.70 -1.92
N GLN A 213 6.11 8.49 -2.17
CA GLN A 213 6.24 7.38 -1.21
C GLN A 213 7.71 6.96 -1.02
N ALA A 214 8.46 6.79 -2.10
CA ALA A 214 9.88 6.45 -2.05
C ALA A 214 10.68 7.53 -1.30
N THR A 215 10.39 8.80 -1.55
CA THR A 215 11.01 9.93 -0.84
C THR A 215 10.69 9.91 0.65
N SER A 216 9.46 9.58 1.03
CA SER A 216 9.07 9.42 2.43
C SER A 216 9.87 8.31 3.11
N ILE A 217 9.99 7.13 2.46
CA ILE A 217 10.78 6.01 2.97
C ILE A 217 12.25 6.41 3.14
N ALA A 218 12.87 6.99 2.10
CA ALA A 218 14.26 7.44 2.16
C ALA A 218 14.47 8.49 3.26
N THR A 219 13.51 9.40 3.46
CA THR A 219 13.54 10.40 4.53
C THR A 219 13.52 9.74 5.91
N HIS A 220 12.61 8.78 6.15
CA HIS A 220 12.56 8.04 7.43
C HIS A 220 13.81 7.19 7.65
N MET A 221 14.35 6.55 6.61
CA MET A 221 15.61 5.80 6.68
C MET A 221 16.76 6.68 7.19
N VAL A 222 16.84 7.92 6.72
CA VAL A 222 17.93 8.84 7.07
C VAL A 222 17.66 9.56 8.40
N LYS A 223 16.44 10.05 8.63
CA LYS A 223 16.11 10.91 9.77
C LYS A 223 15.68 10.15 11.02
N ASP A 224 14.97 9.04 10.90
CA ASP A 224 14.31 8.40 12.04
C ASP A 224 14.91 7.04 12.40
N TRP A 225 15.41 6.30 11.41
CA TRP A 225 15.89 4.93 11.62
C TRP A 225 17.42 4.80 11.63
N GLY A 226 18.15 5.90 11.44
CA GLY A 226 19.62 5.88 11.46
C GLY A 226 20.25 4.94 10.43
N MET A 227 19.60 4.72 9.28
CA MET A 227 20.04 3.75 8.25
C MET A 227 21.06 4.34 7.26
N SER A 228 21.58 5.54 7.52
CA SER A 228 22.67 6.17 6.78
C SER A 228 23.95 6.16 7.63
N GLU A 229 25.04 5.68 7.04
CA GLU A 229 26.36 5.70 7.67
C GLU A 229 26.92 7.13 7.78
N ARG A 230 26.58 8.02 6.84
CA ARG A 230 27.07 9.41 6.81
C ARG A 230 26.40 10.28 7.86
N VAL A 231 25.07 10.13 8.02
CA VAL A 231 24.30 10.84 9.05
C VAL A 231 24.49 10.16 10.41
N GLY A 232 24.69 8.84 10.44
CA GLY A 232 24.97 8.07 11.65
C GLY A 232 23.71 7.65 12.42
N LEU A 233 23.93 6.98 13.55
CA LEU A 233 22.88 6.41 14.40
C LEU A 233 22.22 7.47 15.29
N ARG A 234 21.46 8.38 14.69
CA ARG A 234 20.69 9.41 15.41
C ARG A 234 19.31 9.60 14.82
N THR A 235 18.41 10.17 15.62
CA THR A 235 17.12 10.67 15.15
C THR A 235 17.19 12.18 14.89
N ILE A 236 16.43 12.66 13.91
CA ILE A 236 16.29 14.07 13.57
C ILE A 236 14.81 14.41 13.67
N GLU A 237 14.40 14.96 14.82
CA GLU A 237 13.01 15.32 15.04
C GLU A 237 12.59 16.51 14.15
N GLY A 238 11.40 16.41 13.56
CA GLY A 238 10.74 17.56 12.95
C GLY A 238 10.06 18.43 14.02
N ALA A 239 9.71 19.68 13.67
CA ALA A 239 8.89 20.52 14.54
C ALA A 239 7.58 19.80 14.89
N LYS A 240 7.39 19.44 16.17
CA LYS A 240 6.10 18.96 16.68
C LYS A 240 5.33 20.14 17.26
N GLY A 241 4.23 20.51 16.62
CA GLY A 241 3.34 21.59 17.08
C GLY A 241 3.94 22.99 16.94
N LEU A 242 3.81 23.82 17.99
CA LEU A 242 4.30 25.21 18.04
C LEU A 242 5.78 25.33 18.47
N GLN A 243 6.46 24.22 18.77
CA GLN A 243 7.88 24.26 19.13
C GLN A 243 8.73 24.48 17.87
N PRO A 244 9.71 25.41 17.93
CA PRO A 244 10.70 25.53 16.86
C PRO A 244 11.39 24.18 16.65
N SER A 245 11.50 23.73 15.40
CA SER A 245 12.40 22.60 15.09
C SER A 245 13.78 22.93 15.64
N GLU A 246 14.45 21.98 16.31
CA GLU A 246 15.88 22.12 16.56
C GLU A 246 16.56 22.47 15.24
N SER A 247 17.19 23.64 15.18
CA SER A 247 17.81 24.11 13.96
C SER A 247 19.05 23.26 13.70
N LEU A 248 18.89 22.24 12.86
CA LEU A 248 20.00 21.48 12.30
C LEU A 248 21.02 22.45 11.70
N GLY A 249 22.30 22.20 11.96
CA GLY A 249 23.37 22.95 11.31
C GLY A 249 23.27 22.83 9.78
N PRO A 250 23.60 23.87 8.99
CA PRO A 250 23.48 23.85 7.53
C PRO A 250 24.17 22.65 6.88
N ASN A 251 25.36 22.29 7.36
CA ASN A 251 26.10 21.12 6.89
C ASN A 251 25.34 19.80 7.10
N THR A 252 24.60 19.68 8.20
CA THR A 252 23.80 18.48 8.50
C THR A 252 22.59 18.38 7.57
N VAL A 253 21.93 19.51 7.28
CA VAL A 253 20.81 19.57 6.34
C VAL A 253 21.26 19.14 4.95
N GLU A 254 22.37 19.70 4.46
CA GLU A 254 22.93 19.35 3.16
C GLU A 254 23.33 17.87 3.08
N GLN A 255 23.92 17.33 4.16
CA GLN A 255 24.26 15.90 4.23
C GLN A 255 23.03 14.99 4.20
N VAL A 256 21.96 15.35 4.90
CA VAL A 256 20.70 14.60 4.91
C VAL A 256 20.09 14.59 3.50
N ASP A 257 20.00 15.74 2.86
CA ASP A 257 19.44 15.86 1.51
C ASP A 257 20.28 15.09 0.48
N ALA A 258 21.61 15.18 0.58
CA ALA A 258 22.51 14.44 -0.29
C ALA A 258 22.34 12.92 -0.14
N GLU A 259 22.14 12.43 1.08
CA GLU A 259 21.93 11.01 1.34
C GLU A 259 20.57 10.52 0.84
N ILE A 260 19.50 11.29 1.07
CA ILE A 260 18.16 10.97 0.54
C ILE A 260 18.22 10.87 -0.98
N LYS A 261 18.84 11.86 -1.65
CA LYS A 261 19.03 11.85 -3.09
C LYS A 261 19.80 10.60 -3.55
N LYS A 262 20.90 10.27 -2.87
CA LYS A 262 21.70 9.09 -3.18
C LYS A 262 20.90 7.80 -3.08
N ILE A 263 20.15 7.59 -1.99
CA ILE A 263 19.32 6.40 -1.79
C ILE A 263 18.28 6.26 -2.91
N LEU A 264 17.63 7.35 -3.29
CA LEU A 264 16.63 7.36 -4.36
C LEU A 264 17.26 7.06 -5.73
N SER A 265 18.39 7.71 -6.06
CA SER A 265 19.13 7.47 -7.30
C SER A 265 19.64 6.03 -7.39
N ASP A 266 20.21 5.49 -6.31
CA ASP A 266 20.69 4.10 -6.27
C ASP A 266 19.53 3.12 -6.50
N SER A 267 18.34 3.42 -5.96
CA SER A 267 17.14 2.58 -6.16
C SER A 267 16.61 2.65 -7.59
N TYR A 268 16.65 3.84 -8.19
CA TYR A 268 16.29 4.05 -9.59
C TYR A 268 17.20 3.26 -10.55
N GLU A 269 18.51 3.31 -10.32
CA GLU A 269 19.47 2.56 -11.16
C GLU A 269 19.36 1.05 -10.98
N ARG A 270 19.07 0.55 -9.76
CA ARG A 270 18.74 -0.88 -9.55
C ARG A 270 17.51 -1.31 -10.32
N ALA A 271 16.42 -0.52 -10.25
CA ALA A 271 15.20 -0.79 -11.00
C ALA A 271 15.45 -0.82 -12.52
N LYS A 272 16.22 0.15 -13.05
CA LYS A 272 16.64 0.17 -14.47
C LYS A 272 17.48 -1.04 -14.86
N ALA A 273 18.40 -1.47 -13.99
CA ALA A 273 19.23 -2.64 -14.26
C ALA A 273 18.39 -3.92 -14.39
N ILE A 274 17.40 -4.10 -13.51
CA ILE A 274 16.47 -5.24 -13.56
C ILE A 274 15.65 -5.21 -14.86
N LEU A 275 15.07 -4.07 -15.22
CA LEU A 275 14.27 -3.93 -16.43
C LEU A 275 15.09 -4.15 -17.71
N LYS A 276 16.34 -3.70 -17.74
CA LYS A 276 17.28 -3.96 -18.85
C LYS A 276 17.68 -5.43 -18.97
N ALA A 277 17.72 -6.17 -17.86
CA ALA A 277 18.01 -7.59 -17.86
C ALA A 277 16.82 -8.44 -18.35
N HIS A 278 15.58 -7.95 -18.17
CA HIS A 278 14.33 -8.66 -18.49
C HIS A 278 13.40 -7.90 -19.47
N PRO A 279 13.89 -7.44 -20.64
CA PRO A 279 13.10 -6.62 -21.56
C PRO A 279 11.99 -7.41 -22.27
N LYS A 280 12.17 -8.72 -22.46
CA LYS A 280 11.20 -9.58 -23.15
C LYS A 280 9.98 -9.84 -22.27
N GLU A 281 10.23 -10.14 -21.01
CA GLU A 281 9.24 -10.39 -19.97
C GLU A 281 8.44 -9.13 -19.69
N HIS A 282 9.11 -7.97 -19.58
CA HIS A 282 8.45 -6.68 -19.40
C HIS A 282 7.49 -6.35 -20.56
N LYS A 283 7.95 -6.52 -21.80
CA LYS A 283 7.11 -6.32 -22.98
C LYS A 283 5.93 -7.29 -23.02
N ALA A 284 6.16 -8.57 -22.76
CA ALA A 284 5.10 -9.58 -22.75
C ALA A 284 4.04 -9.29 -21.68
N LEU A 285 4.47 -8.80 -20.51
CA LEU A 285 3.57 -8.41 -19.43
C LEU A 285 2.73 -7.19 -19.81
N ALA A 286 3.35 -6.15 -20.39
CA ALA A 286 2.63 -4.96 -20.85
C ALA A 286 1.60 -5.29 -21.95
N GLU A 287 1.95 -6.15 -22.92
CA GLU A 287 1.04 -6.61 -23.97
C GLU A 287 -0.13 -7.44 -23.38
N ALA A 288 0.16 -8.28 -22.39
CA ALA A 288 -0.88 -9.03 -21.68
C ALA A 288 -1.82 -8.09 -20.90
N LEU A 289 -1.30 -7.04 -20.24
CA LEU A 289 -2.12 -6.04 -19.56
C LEU A 289 -3.01 -5.27 -20.53
N LEU A 290 -2.51 -4.90 -21.71
CA LEU A 290 -3.32 -4.24 -22.73
C LEU A 290 -4.44 -5.14 -23.26
N LYS A 291 -4.23 -6.45 -23.29
CA LYS A 291 -5.21 -7.43 -23.77
C LYS A 291 -6.24 -7.81 -22.70
N TYR A 292 -5.80 -8.09 -21.48
CA TYR A 292 -6.62 -8.68 -20.41
C TYR A 292 -7.00 -7.70 -19.30
N GLU A 293 -6.45 -6.49 -19.30
CA GLU A 293 -6.70 -5.38 -18.35
C GLU A 293 -6.23 -5.61 -16.93
N THR A 294 -6.36 -6.85 -16.45
CA THR A 294 -6.02 -7.28 -15.12
C THR A 294 -5.36 -8.64 -15.18
N LEU A 295 -4.26 -8.81 -14.45
CA LEU A 295 -3.49 -10.03 -14.32
C LEU A 295 -3.34 -10.36 -12.84
N ASP A 296 -3.59 -11.61 -12.46
CA ASP A 296 -3.34 -12.08 -11.10
C ASP A 296 -1.89 -12.57 -10.92
N SER A 297 -1.56 -13.03 -9.71
CA SER A 297 -0.21 -13.54 -9.40
C SER A 297 0.19 -14.76 -10.22
N GLU A 298 -0.76 -15.60 -10.64
CA GLU A 298 -0.50 -16.82 -11.41
C GLU A 298 -0.25 -16.48 -12.88
N ASP A 299 -1.03 -15.54 -13.43
CA ASP A 299 -0.83 -14.98 -14.76
C ASP A 299 0.56 -14.35 -14.89
N VAL A 300 0.96 -13.54 -13.91
CA VAL A 300 2.28 -12.89 -13.91
C VAL A 300 3.38 -13.96 -13.91
N LYS A 301 3.29 -14.96 -13.03
CA LYS A 301 4.25 -16.08 -12.98
C LYS A 301 4.30 -16.86 -14.30
N ALA A 302 3.14 -17.10 -14.93
CA ALA A 302 3.06 -17.79 -16.21
C ALA A 302 3.77 -17.00 -17.32
N ILE A 303 3.55 -15.68 -17.38
CA ILE A 303 4.23 -14.79 -18.34
C ILE A 303 5.74 -14.77 -18.08
N MET A 304 6.19 -14.68 -16.83
CA MET A 304 7.61 -14.73 -16.48
C MET A 304 8.25 -16.07 -16.86
N GLY A 305 7.50 -17.17 -16.79
CA GLY A 305 7.93 -18.50 -17.21
C GLY A 305 7.82 -18.76 -18.72
N GLY A 306 7.39 -17.78 -19.52
CA GLY A 306 7.20 -17.92 -20.97
C GLY A 306 5.98 -18.74 -21.39
N SER A 307 5.06 -19.02 -20.46
CA SER A 307 3.82 -19.76 -20.71
C SER A 307 2.67 -18.83 -21.11
N LYS A 308 1.73 -19.33 -21.92
CA LYS A 308 0.52 -18.58 -22.27
C LYS A 308 -0.49 -18.62 -21.12
N ILE A 309 -1.11 -17.47 -20.86
CA ILE A 309 -2.21 -17.32 -19.89
C ILE A 309 -3.39 -18.21 -20.31
N SER A 310 -3.90 -19.04 -19.40
CA SER A 310 -5.09 -19.87 -19.63
C SER A 310 -6.33 -18.98 -19.78
N GLN A 311 -7.07 -19.15 -20.88
CA GLN A 311 -8.22 -18.30 -21.23
C GLN A 311 -9.46 -18.50 -20.35
N GLU A 312 -9.49 -19.51 -19.47
CA GLU A 312 -10.71 -19.91 -18.75
C GLU A 312 -11.07 -19.02 -17.54
N SER A 313 -10.17 -18.17 -17.04
CA SER A 313 -10.43 -17.38 -15.82
C SER A 313 -11.02 -15.97 -16.04
N LYS A 314 -11.21 -15.51 -17.28
CA LYS A 314 -11.40 -14.06 -17.56
C LYS A 314 -12.66 -13.64 -18.33
N THR A 315 -13.56 -14.56 -18.65
CA THR A 315 -14.89 -14.22 -19.19
C THR A 315 -15.98 -14.68 -18.24
N SER A 316 -16.35 -13.81 -17.30
CA SER A 316 -17.72 -13.55 -16.79
C SER A 316 -17.66 -12.59 -15.60
#